data_AF-A0A7V6SHT2-F1
#
_entry.id   AF-A0A7V6SHT2-F1
#
_cell.length_a   1.000
_cell.length_b   1.000
_cell.length_c   1.000
_cell.angle_alpha   90.00
_cell.angle_beta   90.00
_cell.angle_gamma   90.00
#
_symmetry.space_group_name_H-M   'P 1'
#
loop_
_entity.id
_entity.type
_entity.pdbx_description
1 polymer ?
#
loop_
_entity_poly.entity_id
_entity_poly.type
_entity_poly.pdbx_seq_one_letter_code
_entity_poly.pdbx_strand_id
1 'polypeptide(L)'
;MTWVGWVVLAVVVLGAISAIVLMRVRSRAEILNTEVIRTGAMLERSLRARALMTLELARSPHIDPATAVILVDIAGRCLEDEDLDYPELGAQPSPERVRERALCESELTRGLRVIVPQLLELTEHDPGLRHHVDRLVERWRLVGVARTLHNSRVAQAVEVHGSPLGRLAGVRTPAHVTFDMDDALPEPMG
;
A
#
# COMPACT_ATOMS: atom_id res chain seq x y z
N MET A 1 59.29 10.64 -8.26
CA MET A 1 57.99 9.96 -8.50
C MET A 1 57.67 10.08 -9.98
N THR A 2 57.63 8.98 -10.73
CA THR A 2 57.32 9.03 -12.16
C THR A 2 55.86 9.40 -12.35
N TRP A 3 55.54 10.15 -13.40
CA TRP A 3 54.16 10.49 -13.79
C TRP A 3 53.27 9.23 -13.90
N VAL A 4 53.85 8.10 -14.30
CA VAL A 4 53.20 6.78 -14.31
C VAL A 4 52.70 6.36 -12.92
N GLY A 5 53.49 6.57 -11.86
CA GLY A 5 53.08 6.24 -10.48
C GLY A 5 51.86 7.03 -10.02
N TRP A 6 51.79 8.31 -10.40
CA TRP A 6 50.62 9.15 -10.13
C TRP A 6 49.38 8.70 -10.93
N VAL A 7 49.56 8.30 -12.19
CA VAL A 7 48.46 7.75 -13.01
C VAL A 7 47.92 6.45 -12.42
N VAL A 8 48.80 5.53 -12.04
CA VAL A 8 48.40 4.26 -11.40
C VAL A 8 47.65 4.54 -10.10
N LEU A 9 48.15 5.43 -9.25
CA LEU A 9 47.47 5.82 -8.01
C LEU A 9 46.08 6.40 -8.29
N ALA A 10 45.96 7.31 -9.26
CA ALA A 10 44.67 7.90 -9.64
C ALA A 10 43.66 6.84 -10.11
N VAL A 11 44.09 5.86 -10.92
CA VAL A 11 43.23 4.76 -11.39
C VAL A 11 42.78 3.88 -10.22
N VAL A 12 43.68 3.53 -9.31
CA VAL A 12 43.36 2.72 -8.12
C VAL A 12 42.34 3.44 -7.23
N VAL A 13 42.57 4.74 -6.97
CA VAL A 13 41.65 5.56 -6.17
C VAL A 13 40.28 5.66 -6.83
N LEU A 14 40.22 5.91 -8.14
CA LEU A 14 38.96 5.98 -8.88
C LEU A 14 38.21 4.63 -8.88
N GLY A 15 38.94 3.52 -9.01
CA GLY A 15 38.38 2.17 -8.90
C GLY A 15 37.78 1.90 -7.53
N ALA A 16 38.50 2.27 -6.46
CA ALA A 16 38.01 2.12 -5.08
C ALA A 16 36.75 2.97 -4.82
N ILE A 17 36.72 4.22 -5.28
CA ILE A 17 35.54 5.09 -5.16
C ILE A 17 34.36 4.48 -5.91
N SER A 18 34.58 4.02 -7.14
CA SER A 18 33.54 3.38 -7.96
C SER A 18 32.95 2.14 -7.29
N ALA A 19 33.80 1.27 -6.73
CA ALA A 19 33.37 0.09 -5.98
C ALA A 19 32.51 0.45 -4.76
N ILE A 20 32.91 1.47 -3.99
CA ILE A 20 32.15 1.95 -2.82
C ILE A 20 30.78 2.47 -3.24
N VAL A 21 30.70 3.25 -4.33
CA VAL A 21 29.44 3.79 -4.84
C VAL A 21 28.50 2.67 -5.28
N LEU A 22 28.99 1.70 -6.06
CA LEU A 22 28.17 0.58 -6.51
C LEU A 22 27.69 -0.28 -5.34
N MET A 23 28.53 -0.50 -4.33
CA MET A 23 28.15 -1.20 -3.10
C MET A 23 27.02 -0.47 -2.36
N ARG A 24 27.12 0.85 -2.21
CA ARG A 24 26.09 1.68 -1.57
C ARG A 24 24.75 1.60 -2.32
N VAL A 25 24.78 1.64 -3.64
CA VAL A 25 23.57 1.54 -4.48
C VAL A 25 22.91 0.19 -4.30
N ARG A 26 23.68 -0.89 -4.30
CA ARG A 26 23.15 -2.25 -4.05
C ARG A 26 22.53 -2.37 -2.66
N SER A 27 23.22 -1.94 -1.61
CA SER A 27 22.67 -1.98 -0.25
C SER A 27 21.39 -1.14 -0.12
N ARG A 28 21.34 0.02 -0.78
CA ARG A 28 20.13 0.86 -0.80
C ARG A 28 18.95 0.13 -1.45
N ALA A 29 19.19 -0.58 -2.55
CA ALA A 29 18.14 -1.37 -3.21
C ALA A 29 17.61 -2.51 -2.31
N GLU A 30 18.49 -3.19 -1.58
CA GLU A 30 18.11 -4.27 -0.65
C GLU A 30 17.25 -3.75 0.52
N ILE A 31 17.65 -2.62 1.12
CA ILE A 31 16.88 -1.95 2.17
C ILE A 31 15.50 -1.58 1.65
N LEU A 32 15.45 -0.97 0.46
CA LEU A 32 14.22 -0.45 -0.10
C LEU A 32 13.24 -1.54 -0.50
N ASN A 33 13.73 -2.68 -1.01
CA ASN A 33 12.91 -3.86 -1.24
C ASN A 33 12.26 -4.37 0.05
N THR A 34 13.03 -4.41 1.15
CA THR A 34 12.53 -4.81 2.47
C THR A 34 11.46 -3.82 2.98
N GLU A 35 11.66 -2.52 2.74
CA GLU A 35 10.69 -1.49 3.09
C GLU A 35 9.40 -1.57 2.27
N VAL A 36 9.48 -1.88 0.97
CA VAL A 36 8.30 -2.09 0.13
C VAL A 36 7.48 -3.27 0.64
N ILE A 37 8.11 -4.41 0.95
CA ILE A 37 7.42 -5.57 1.54
C ILE A 37 6.76 -5.20 2.87
N ARG A 38 7.50 -4.51 3.76
CA ARG A 38 6.96 -4.09 5.07
C ARG A 38 5.76 -3.17 4.94
N THR A 39 5.84 -2.15 4.08
CA THR A 39 4.76 -1.18 3.87
C THR A 39 3.58 -1.81 3.15
N GLY A 40 3.81 -2.74 2.24
CA GLY A 40 2.78 -3.56 1.61
C GLY A 40 2.00 -4.39 2.63
N ALA A 41 2.69 -5.11 3.52
CA ALA A 41 2.04 -5.86 4.59
C ALA A 41 1.25 -4.97 5.56
N MET A 42 1.70 -3.74 5.79
CA MET A 42 0.94 -2.76 6.58
C MET A 42 -0.34 -2.31 5.86
N LEU A 43 -0.26 -2.05 4.55
CA LEU A 43 -1.42 -1.73 3.71
C LEU A 43 -2.43 -2.88 3.74
N GLU A 44 -2.01 -4.12 3.50
CA GLU A 44 -2.91 -5.29 3.49
C GLU A 44 -3.66 -5.46 4.82
N ARG A 45 -2.96 -5.31 5.96
CA ARG A 45 -3.61 -5.35 7.28
C ARG A 45 -4.66 -4.24 7.44
N SER A 46 -4.38 -3.04 6.93
CA SER A 46 -5.33 -1.92 7.02
C SER A 46 -6.57 -2.16 6.14
N LEU A 47 -6.40 -2.73 4.94
CA LEU A 47 -7.48 -3.09 4.04
C LEU A 47 -8.38 -4.19 4.64
N ARG A 48 -7.77 -5.29 5.10
CA ARG A 48 -8.51 -6.38 5.78
C ARG A 48 -9.25 -5.89 7.01
N ALA A 49 -8.61 -5.05 7.84
CA ALA A 49 -9.27 -4.47 9.01
C ALA A 49 -10.49 -3.61 8.63
N ARG A 50 -10.43 -2.84 7.53
CA ARG A 50 -11.57 -2.05 7.02
C ARG A 50 -12.70 -2.95 6.50
N ALA A 51 -12.37 -4.00 5.75
CA ALA A 51 -13.36 -4.95 5.25
C ALA A 51 -14.06 -5.68 6.41
N LEU A 52 -13.32 -6.14 7.42
CA LEU A 52 -13.88 -6.75 8.63
C LEU A 52 -14.80 -5.79 9.40
N MET A 53 -14.40 -4.51 9.54
CA MET A 53 -15.25 -3.49 10.17
C MET A 53 -16.51 -3.21 9.35
N THR A 54 -16.45 -3.34 8.02
CA THR A 54 -17.65 -3.26 7.16
C THR A 54 -18.59 -4.44 7.39
N LEU A 55 -18.05 -5.65 7.56
CA LEU A 55 -18.86 -6.82 7.90
C LEU A 55 -19.51 -6.69 9.30
N GLU A 56 -18.79 -6.12 10.27
CA GLU A 56 -19.37 -5.77 11.57
C GLU A 56 -20.51 -4.75 11.40
N LEU A 57 -20.30 -3.72 10.58
CA LEU A 57 -21.29 -2.70 10.33
C LEU A 57 -22.53 -3.25 9.61
N ALA A 58 -22.36 -4.18 8.66
CA ALA A 58 -23.48 -4.81 7.95
C ALA A 58 -24.40 -5.65 8.86
N ARG A 59 -23.96 -5.99 10.07
CA ARG A 59 -24.80 -6.65 11.11
C ARG A 59 -25.60 -5.64 11.95
N SER A 60 -25.37 -4.35 11.76
CA SER A 60 -26.08 -3.29 12.46
C SER A 60 -27.58 -3.33 12.14
N PRO A 61 -28.47 -3.14 13.13
CA PRO A 61 -29.91 -3.02 12.87
C PRO A 61 -30.27 -1.74 12.10
N HIS A 62 -29.35 -0.78 12.00
CA HIS A 62 -29.54 0.49 11.30
C HIS A 62 -29.29 0.41 9.79
N ILE A 63 -28.84 -0.74 9.28
CA ILE A 63 -28.67 -0.98 7.85
C ILE A 63 -29.84 -1.82 7.35
N ASP A 64 -30.45 -1.40 6.24
CA ASP A 64 -31.51 -2.20 5.63
C ASP A 64 -30.97 -3.53 5.09
N PRO A 65 -31.78 -4.61 5.08
CA PRO A 65 -31.29 -5.94 4.70
C PRO A 65 -30.71 -6.02 3.29
N ALA A 66 -31.21 -5.21 2.33
CA ALA A 66 -30.72 -5.25 0.96
C ALA A 66 -29.31 -4.64 0.87
N THR A 67 -29.10 -3.49 1.51
CA THR A 67 -27.78 -2.87 1.63
C THR A 67 -26.79 -3.73 2.40
N ALA A 68 -27.22 -4.38 3.48
CA ALA A 68 -26.39 -5.28 4.26
C ALA A 68 -25.83 -6.43 3.41
N VAL A 69 -26.68 -7.07 2.59
CA VAL A 69 -26.26 -8.15 1.69
C VAL A 69 -25.22 -7.67 0.67
N ILE A 70 -25.41 -6.48 0.09
CA ILE A 70 -24.47 -5.89 -0.88
C ILE A 70 -23.12 -5.59 -0.19
N LEU A 71 -23.13 -5.00 1.01
CA LEU A 71 -21.90 -4.72 1.75
C LEU A 71 -21.15 -6.00 2.13
N VAL A 72 -21.87 -7.06 2.52
CA VAL A 72 -21.27 -8.35 2.84
C VAL A 72 -20.63 -8.99 1.61
N ASP A 73 -21.28 -8.93 0.45
CA ASP A 73 -20.70 -9.43 -0.81
C ASP A 73 -19.40 -8.68 -1.17
N ILE A 74 -19.45 -7.35 -1.20
CA ILE A 74 -18.29 -6.54 -1.58
C ILE A 74 -17.13 -6.76 -0.60
N ALA A 75 -17.41 -6.71 0.71
CA ALA A 75 -16.39 -6.91 1.73
C ALA A 75 -15.85 -8.36 1.72
N GLY A 76 -16.69 -9.35 1.44
CA GLY A 76 -16.30 -10.74 1.24
C GLY A 76 -15.32 -10.91 0.09
N ARG A 77 -15.65 -10.37 -1.10
CA ARG A 77 -14.75 -10.38 -2.26
C ARG A 77 -13.40 -9.74 -1.97
N CYS A 78 -13.36 -8.67 -1.17
CA CYS A 78 -12.10 -8.03 -0.82
C CYS A 78 -11.31 -8.82 0.24
N LEU A 79 -11.92 -9.75 0.98
CA LEU A 79 -11.24 -10.63 1.93
C LEU A 79 -10.78 -11.96 1.31
N GLU A 80 -11.46 -12.45 0.28
CA GLU A 80 -11.17 -13.72 -0.39
C GLU A 80 -9.82 -13.74 -1.14
N ASP A 81 -9.27 -12.58 -1.42
CA ASP A 81 -8.00 -12.44 -2.14
C ASP A 81 -6.80 -12.66 -1.19
N GLU A 82 -6.57 -13.94 -0.85
CA GLU A 82 -5.45 -14.45 -0.03
C GLU A 82 -4.08 -14.26 -0.71
N ASP A 83 -4.06 -14.20 -2.04
CA ASP A 83 -2.82 -14.19 -2.85
C ASP A 83 -2.04 -12.87 -2.79
N LEU A 84 -2.59 -11.83 -2.16
CA LEU A 84 -1.90 -10.57 -1.86
C LEU A 84 -1.23 -10.54 -0.48
N ASP A 85 -1.31 -11.61 0.32
CA ASP A 85 -0.45 -11.73 1.49
C ASP A 85 1.00 -11.72 1.01
N TYR A 86 1.66 -10.55 1.09
CA TYR A 86 3.05 -10.36 0.70
C TYR A 86 3.89 -11.50 1.28
N PRO A 87 4.26 -12.50 0.48
CA PRO A 87 4.77 -13.73 1.01
C PRO A 87 6.09 -13.45 1.72
N GLU A 88 6.33 -14.16 2.83
CA GLU A 88 7.60 -14.11 3.56
C GLU A 88 8.82 -14.39 2.63
N LEU A 89 8.58 -15.02 1.47
CA LEU A 89 9.55 -15.32 0.42
C LEU A 89 9.81 -14.19 -0.59
N GLY A 90 9.19 -13.01 -0.46
CA GLY A 90 9.48 -11.85 -1.31
C GLY A 90 8.99 -11.94 -2.77
N ALA A 91 8.13 -12.91 -3.09
CA ALA A 91 7.41 -12.93 -4.36
C ALA A 91 6.37 -11.80 -4.36
N GLN A 92 6.31 -11.02 -5.43
CA GLN A 92 5.31 -9.95 -5.51
C GLN A 92 4.09 -10.43 -6.26
N PRO A 93 2.89 -9.95 -5.88
CA PRO A 93 1.68 -10.25 -6.61
C PRO A 93 1.76 -9.70 -8.04
N SER A 94 1.05 -10.36 -8.96
CA SER A 94 1.01 -9.89 -10.35
C SER A 94 0.35 -8.50 -10.42
N PRO A 95 0.77 -7.63 -11.37
CA PRO A 95 0.15 -6.32 -11.55
C PRO A 95 -1.36 -6.39 -11.78
N GLU A 96 -1.82 -7.45 -12.44
CA GLU A 96 -3.24 -7.71 -12.71
C GLU A 96 -4.01 -7.95 -11.41
N ARG A 97 -3.50 -8.78 -10.51
CA ARG A 97 -4.13 -9.03 -9.21
C ARG A 97 -4.15 -7.82 -8.30
N VAL A 98 -3.04 -7.06 -8.27
CA VAL A 98 -3.00 -5.78 -7.53
C VAL A 98 -4.10 -4.83 -8.03
N ARG A 99 -4.32 -4.79 -9.34
CA ARG A 99 -5.39 -3.99 -9.96
C ARG A 99 -6.78 -4.51 -9.63
N GLU A 100 -7.01 -5.82 -9.70
CA GLU A 100 -8.28 -6.46 -9.34
C GLU A 100 -8.67 -6.15 -7.90
N ARG A 101 -7.72 -6.30 -6.96
CA ARG A 101 -7.95 -5.92 -5.56
C ARG A 101 -8.26 -4.45 -5.42
N ALA A 102 -7.49 -3.58 -6.07
CA ALA A 102 -7.72 -2.14 -5.97
C ALA A 102 -9.11 -1.73 -6.50
N LEU A 103 -9.63 -2.43 -7.53
CA LEU A 103 -11.01 -2.27 -8.00
C LEU A 103 -12.04 -2.73 -6.96
N CYS A 104 -11.82 -3.88 -6.31
CA CYS A 104 -12.69 -4.33 -5.19
C CYS A 104 -12.72 -3.29 -4.06
N GLU A 105 -11.55 -2.84 -3.62
CA GLU A 105 -11.43 -1.85 -2.53
C GLU A 105 -12.08 -0.50 -2.88
N SER A 106 -12.04 -0.12 -4.17
CA SER A 106 -12.72 1.07 -4.70
C SER A 106 -14.24 0.90 -4.76
N GLU A 107 -14.73 -0.30 -5.06
CA GLU A 107 -16.15 -0.63 -4.97
C GLU A 107 -16.65 -0.57 -3.52
N LEU A 108 -15.87 -1.10 -2.59
CA LEU A 108 -16.16 -0.99 -1.15
C LEU A 108 -16.20 0.48 -0.70
N THR A 109 -15.23 1.29 -1.11
CA THR A 109 -15.23 2.73 -0.87
C THR A 109 -16.50 3.38 -1.39
N ARG A 110 -16.91 3.11 -2.64
CA ARG A 110 -18.14 3.68 -3.21
C ARG A 110 -19.39 3.28 -2.42
N GLY A 111 -19.51 2.01 -2.03
CA GLY A 111 -20.62 1.54 -1.19
C GLY A 111 -20.67 2.26 0.16
N LEU A 112 -19.53 2.37 0.84
CA LEU A 112 -19.43 3.04 2.13
C LEU A 112 -19.71 4.54 2.04
N ARG A 113 -19.30 5.23 0.96
CA ARG A 113 -19.58 6.66 0.75
C ARG A 113 -21.07 6.96 0.67
N VAL A 114 -21.89 6.03 0.21
CA VAL A 114 -23.35 6.19 0.14
C VAL A 114 -23.99 6.03 1.52
N ILE A 115 -23.50 5.09 2.32
CA ILE A 115 -24.19 4.62 3.54
C ILE A 115 -23.70 5.37 4.78
N VAL A 116 -22.40 5.64 4.89
CA VAL A 116 -21.80 6.27 6.08
C VAL A 116 -22.45 7.62 6.42
N PRO A 117 -22.72 8.53 5.46
CA PRO A 117 -23.41 9.78 5.77
C PRO A 117 -24.80 9.59 6.39
N GLN A 118 -25.58 8.63 5.89
CA GLN A 118 -26.91 8.30 6.42
C GLN A 118 -26.81 7.75 7.85
N LEU A 119 -25.80 6.91 8.12
CA LEU A 119 -25.56 6.40 9.47
C LEU A 119 -25.12 7.50 10.43
N LEU A 120 -24.34 8.48 9.97
CA LEU A 120 -23.91 9.62 10.78
C LEU A 120 -25.12 10.45 11.26
N GLU A 121 -26.17 10.62 10.45
CA GLU A 121 -27.40 11.29 10.88
C GLU A 121 -28.11 10.53 12.02
N LEU A 122 -28.09 9.19 11.97
CA LEU A 122 -28.70 8.35 12.99
C LEU A 122 -27.91 8.34 14.31
N THR A 123 -26.63 8.74 14.30
CA THR A 123 -25.77 8.75 15.51
C THR A 123 -26.21 9.75 16.58
N GLU A 124 -27.08 10.71 16.25
CA GLU A 124 -27.68 11.61 17.24
C GLU A 124 -28.59 10.85 18.23
N HIS A 125 -29.21 9.76 17.76
CA HIS A 125 -30.20 8.99 18.51
C HIS A 125 -29.62 7.70 19.09
N ASP A 126 -28.47 7.23 18.58
CA ASP A 126 -27.76 6.05 19.07
C ASP A 126 -26.23 6.32 19.22
N PRO A 127 -25.75 6.59 20.45
CA PRO A 127 -24.33 6.77 20.73
C PRO A 127 -23.47 5.52 20.46
N GLY A 128 -24.06 4.32 20.48
CA GLY A 128 -23.36 3.08 20.16
C GLY A 128 -22.98 3.03 18.68
N LEU A 129 -23.91 3.43 17.81
CA LEU A 129 -23.67 3.55 16.36
C LEU A 129 -22.53 4.52 16.05
N ARG A 130 -22.46 5.66 16.77
CA ARG A 130 -21.38 6.65 16.60
C ARG A 130 -20.00 6.03 16.73
N HIS A 131 -19.79 5.23 17.78
CA HIS A 131 -18.51 4.58 18.00
C HIS A 131 -18.12 3.66 16.84
N HIS A 132 -19.05 2.88 16.30
CA HIS A 132 -18.78 1.98 15.18
C HIS A 132 -18.43 2.74 13.89
N VAL A 133 -19.18 3.80 13.57
CA VAL A 133 -18.93 4.62 12.39
C VAL A 133 -17.60 5.36 12.50
N ASP A 134 -17.30 5.97 13.66
CA ASP A 134 -16.04 6.68 13.89
C ASP A 134 -14.83 5.75 13.74
N ARG A 135 -14.90 4.53 14.27
CA ARG A 135 -13.84 3.53 14.08
C ARG A 135 -13.66 3.17 12.61
N LEU A 136 -14.75 3.01 11.85
CA LEU A 136 -14.67 2.69 10.43
C LEU A 136 -14.03 3.83 9.64
N VAL A 137 -14.44 5.08 9.89
CA VAL A 137 -13.87 6.28 9.24
C VAL A 137 -12.39 6.44 9.57
N GLU A 138 -12.00 6.20 10.81
CA GLU A 138 -10.59 6.22 11.20
C GLU A 138 -9.79 5.12 10.47
N ARG A 139 -10.32 3.90 10.37
CA ARG A 139 -9.67 2.81 9.62
C ARG A 139 -9.53 3.13 8.15
N TRP A 140 -10.55 3.75 7.54
CA TRP A 140 -10.49 4.22 6.17
C TRP A 140 -9.40 5.28 5.97
N ARG A 141 -9.29 6.25 6.88
CA ARG A 141 -8.22 7.24 6.84
C ARG A 141 -6.83 6.59 6.91
N LEU A 142 -6.67 5.59 7.78
CA LEU A 142 -5.42 4.83 7.92
C LEU A 142 -5.07 4.06 6.64
N VAL A 143 -6.05 3.55 5.89
CA VAL A 143 -5.81 2.92 4.58
C VAL A 143 -5.19 3.92 3.60
N GLY A 144 -5.72 5.15 3.49
CA GLY A 144 -5.16 6.17 2.59
C GLY A 144 -3.71 6.56 2.95
N VAL A 145 -3.42 6.63 4.25
CA VAL A 145 -2.05 6.84 4.75
C VAL A 145 -1.14 5.66 4.38
N ALA A 146 -1.59 4.43 4.62
CA ALA A 146 -0.81 3.23 4.31
C ALA A 146 -0.53 3.10 2.80
N ARG A 147 -1.52 3.41 1.96
CA ARG A 147 -1.39 3.42 0.49
C ARG A 147 -0.37 4.43 0.03
N THR A 148 -0.45 5.67 0.52
CA THR A 148 0.49 6.74 0.17
C THR A 148 1.92 6.37 0.58
N LEU A 149 2.08 5.82 1.78
CA LEU A 149 3.37 5.34 2.27
C LEU A 149 3.91 4.22 1.37
N HIS A 150 3.12 3.20 1.07
CA HIS A 150 3.52 2.11 0.19
C HIS A 150 3.93 2.61 -1.20
N ASN A 151 3.09 3.44 -1.84
CA ASN A 151 3.37 4.02 -3.15
C ASN A 151 4.66 4.87 -3.16
N SER A 152 4.93 5.60 -2.08
CA SER A 152 6.18 6.36 -1.94
C SER A 152 7.43 5.47 -1.89
N ARG A 153 7.34 4.29 -1.26
CA ARG A 153 8.47 3.33 -1.21
C ARG A 153 8.63 2.60 -2.53
N VAL A 154 7.52 2.25 -3.19
CA VAL A 154 7.53 1.69 -4.55
C VAL A 154 8.18 2.68 -5.53
N ALA A 155 7.82 3.96 -5.47
CA ALA A 155 8.39 4.99 -6.34
C ALA A 155 9.91 5.13 -6.14
N GLN A 156 10.37 5.21 -4.89
CA GLN A 156 11.80 5.24 -4.58
C GLN A 156 12.51 3.97 -5.07
N ALA A 157 11.89 2.80 -4.95
CA ALA A 157 12.47 1.53 -5.40
C ALA A 157 12.69 1.59 -6.91
N VAL A 158 11.64 1.91 -7.66
CA VAL A 158 11.67 2.05 -9.12
C VAL A 158 12.73 3.07 -9.56
N GLU A 159 12.87 4.20 -8.86
CA GLU A 159 13.89 5.21 -9.16
C GLU A 159 15.32 4.68 -9.01
N VAL A 160 15.63 3.99 -7.89
CA VAL A 160 16.95 3.40 -7.66
C VAL A 160 17.27 2.35 -8.72
N HIS A 161 16.31 1.50 -9.06
CA HIS A 161 16.47 0.46 -10.09
C HIS A 161 16.62 1.04 -11.50
N GLY A 162 15.91 2.12 -11.82
CA GLY A 162 15.97 2.81 -13.12
C GLY A 162 17.22 3.67 -13.32
N SER A 163 17.94 4.00 -12.23
CA SER A 163 19.13 4.84 -12.28
C SER A 163 20.30 4.17 -13.05
N PRO A 164 21.15 4.95 -13.74
CA PRO A 164 22.31 4.39 -14.45
C PRO A 164 23.28 3.68 -13.50
N LEU A 165 23.42 4.17 -12.26
CA LEU A 165 24.22 3.53 -11.22
C LEU A 165 23.59 2.22 -10.75
N GLY A 166 22.26 2.13 -10.64
CA GLY A 166 21.54 0.88 -10.35
C GLY A 166 21.78 -0.18 -11.42
N ARG A 167 21.73 0.22 -12.69
CA ARG A 167 22.07 -0.67 -13.83
C ARG A 167 23.52 -1.14 -13.79
N LEU A 168 24.46 -0.23 -13.55
CA LEU A 168 25.89 -0.55 -13.42
C LEU A 168 26.18 -1.46 -12.22
N ALA A 169 25.44 -1.30 -11.12
CA ALA A 169 25.55 -2.13 -9.93
C ALA A 169 24.88 -3.51 -10.08
N GLY A 170 24.30 -3.82 -11.24
CA GLY A 170 23.65 -5.10 -11.51
C GLY A 170 22.35 -5.32 -10.73
N VAL A 171 21.72 -4.24 -10.24
CA VAL A 171 20.50 -4.34 -9.46
C VAL A 171 19.34 -4.70 -10.39
N ARG A 172 18.78 -5.90 -10.23
CA ARG A 172 17.57 -6.32 -10.95
C ARG A 172 16.38 -5.53 -10.44
N THR A 173 15.56 -5.02 -11.35
CA THR A 173 14.31 -4.34 -11.04
C THR A 173 13.24 -5.37 -10.64
N PRO A 174 12.78 -5.40 -9.40
CA PRO A 174 11.57 -6.14 -9.04
C PRO A 174 10.38 -5.43 -9.69
N ALA A 175 9.37 -6.19 -10.12
CA ALA A 175 8.13 -5.61 -10.63
C ALA A 175 7.29 -5.09 -9.46
N HIS A 176 7.72 -3.97 -8.86
CA HIS A 176 6.93 -3.26 -7.87
C HIS A 176 5.80 -2.49 -8.57
N VAL A 177 4.58 -2.67 -8.08
CA VAL A 177 3.39 -2.02 -8.64
C VAL A 177 2.80 -1.13 -7.55
N THR A 178 2.46 0.10 -7.91
CA THR A 178 1.74 1.02 -7.01
C THR A 178 0.31 0.54 -6.82
N PHE A 179 -0.22 0.73 -5.62
CA PHE A 179 -1.61 0.42 -5.30
C PHE A 179 -2.48 1.66 -5.51
N ASP A 180 -3.38 1.61 -6.48
CA ASP A 180 -4.24 2.73 -6.86
C ASP A 180 -5.72 2.38 -6.71
N MET A 181 -6.32 2.85 -5.62
CA MET A 181 -7.73 2.65 -5.25
C MET A 181 -8.39 4.00 -4.96
N ASP A 182 -9.70 4.07 -5.13
CA ASP A 182 -10.50 5.15 -4.55
C ASP A 182 -10.51 5.01 -3.02
N ASP A 183 -9.90 5.98 -2.34
CA ASP A 183 -9.86 6.10 -0.89
C ASP A 183 -10.50 7.41 -0.40
N ALA A 184 -11.30 8.08 -1.24
CA ALA A 184 -11.94 9.35 -0.90
C ALA A 184 -12.86 9.24 0.32
N LEU A 185 -12.56 9.96 1.39
CA LEU A 185 -13.36 9.97 2.62
C LEU A 185 -14.82 10.40 2.35
N PRO A 186 -15.77 9.97 3.19
CA PRO A 186 -17.15 10.40 3.06
C PRO A 186 -17.20 11.91 3.36
N GLU A 187 -17.84 12.66 2.47
CA GLU A 187 -18.02 14.09 2.68
C GLU A 187 -18.99 14.29 3.86
N PRO A 188 -18.70 15.22 4.79
CA PRO A 188 -19.70 15.61 5.77
C PRO A 188 -20.90 16.17 4.99
N MET A 189 -22.10 15.64 5.24
CA MET A 189 -23.33 16.24 4.74
C MET A 189 -23.37 17.66 5.34
N GLY A 190 -23.36 18.67 4.46
CA GLY A 190 -23.37 20.07 4.85
C GLY A 190 -24.67 20.51 5.51
#